data_AF-A0A9D1V5R9-F1
#
_entry.id   AF-A0A9D1V5R9-F1
#
_cell.length_a   1.000
_cell.length_b   1.000
_cell.length_c   1.000
_cell.angle_alpha   90.00
_cell.angle_beta   90.00
_cell.angle_gamma   90.00
#
_symmetry.space_group_name_H-M   'P 1'
#
loop_
_entity.id
_entity.type
_entity.pdbx_description
1 polymer ?
#
loop_
_entity_poly.entity_id
_entity_poly.type
_entity_poly.pdbx_seq_one_letter_code
_entity_poly.pdbx_strand_id
1 'polypeptide(L)'
;MTREEFLRRLSELLSDVTDEERAEAIRFYEEYLDDAGPEQEAQVLAELGSPEKVAAIIRANVPGSRVQPEPAPQEAGPGPGAAAAAIPLPPCARPGAVPPPPRSRGMSDRTILLIILAVVLFPLWIGLAGTIFGILMGVVGAAIGFFFGGVGTVVGIVAVLVANTPAAFAAGWPTGLFMVGMCLLALALGIALIVVAVWLVTWLLPACWRLTKRAWRALTGKKEAK
;
A
#
# COMPACT_ATOMS: atom_id res chain seq x y z
N MET A 1 -19.28 10.20 29.77
CA MET A 1 -18.19 11.18 29.90
C MET A 1 -17.45 11.22 28.57
N THR A 2 -16.94 12.38 28.16
CA THR A 2 -16.13 12.53 26.93
C THR A 2 -14.65 12.28 27.21
N ARG A 3 -13.84 12.02 26.17
CA ARG A 3 -12.37 11.84 26.27
C ARG A 3 -11.71 12.98 27.06
N GLU A 4 -12.06 14.21 26.70
CA GLU A 4 -11.54 15.43 27.33
C GLU A 4 -11.93 15.54 28.81
N GLU A 5 -13.18 15.19 29.16
CA GLU A 5 -13.64 15.19 30.55
C GLU A 5 -12.90 14.16 31.40
N PHE A 6 -12.66 12.96 30.85
CA PHE A 6 -11.94 11.88 31.52
C PHE A 6 -10.48 12.28 31.79
N LEU A 7 -9.76 12.76 30.78
CA LEU A 7 -8.36 13.17 30.91
C LEU A 7 -8.20 14.39 31.84
N ARG A 8 -9.13 15.35 31.77
CA ARG A 8 -9.13 16.51 32.68
C ARG A 8 -9.29 16.07 34.13
N ARG A 9 -10.27 15.21 34.43
CA ARG A 9 -10.46 14.67 35.79
C ARG A 9 -9.27 13.84 36.26
N LEU A 10 -8.70 13.01 35.38
CA LEU A 10 -7.51 12.23 35.68
C LEU A 10 -6.32 13.13 36.04
N SER A 11 -6.15 14.26 35.33
CA SER A 11 -5.07 15.22 35.61
C SER A 11 -5.23 15.92 36.96
N GLU A 12 -6.47 16.24 37.35
CA GLU A 12 -6.79 16.86 38.63
C GLU A 12 -6.56 15.89 39.79
N LEU A 13 -6.95 14.63 39.63
CA LEU A 13 -6.76 13.57 40.62
C LEU A 13 -5.30 13.13 40.79
N LEU A 14 -4.45 13.45 39.82
CA LEU A 14 -3.00 13.22 39.84
C LEU A 14 -2.22 14.50 40.15
N SER A 15 -2.85 15.54 40.69
CA SER A 15 -2.16 16.79 41.09
C SER A 15 -1.18 16.59 42.26
N ASP A 16 -1.23 15.45 42.94
CA ASP A 16 -0.35 15.08 44.05
C ASP A 16 0.93 14.34 43.63
N VAL A 17 1.02 13.91 42.37
CA VAL A 17 2.25 13.38 41.75
C VAL A 17 3.00 14.46 40.98
N THR A 18 4.28 14.20 40.68
CA THR A 18 5.15 15.15 39.98
C THR A 18 4.59 15.54 38.62
N ASP A 19 4.93 16.74 38.15
CA ASP A 19 4.44 17.28 36.89
C ASP A 19 4.82 16.38 35.71
N GLU A 20 6.00 15.76 35.78
CA GLU A 20 6.50 14.80 34.80
C GLU A 20 5.68 13.51 34.77
N GLU A 21 5.40 12.90 35.93
CA GLU A 21 4.62 11.65 36.04
C GLU A 21 3.16 11.87 35.65
N ARG A 22 2.61 13.03 36.02
CA ARG A 22 1.26 13.44 35.61
C ARG A 22 1.18 13.62 34.10
N ALA A 23 2.14 14.31 33.48
CA ALA A 23 2.17 14.49 32.03
C ALA A 23 2.33 13.14 31.30
N GLU A 24 3.13 12.23 31.83
CA GLU A 24 3.32 10.89 31.27
C GLU A 24 2.05 10.03 31.37
N ALA A 25 1.38 10.04 32.53
CA ALA A 25 0.12 9.33 32.72
C ALA A 25 -0.97 9.86 31.79
N ILE A 26 -1.11 11.18 31.66
CA ILE A 26 -2.09 11.78 30.76
C ILE A 26 -1.78 11.42 29.31
N ARG A 27 -0.52 11.54 28.88
CA ARG A 27 -0.10 11.15 27.51
C ARG A 27 -0.38 9.68 27.21
N PHE A 28 -0.20 8.79 28.19
CA PHE A 28 -0.46 7.36 28.02
C PHE A 28 -1.94 7.08 27.73
N TYR A 29 -2.85 7.68 28.50
CA TYR A 29 -4.29 7.51 28.25
C TYR A 29 -4.77 8.29 27.03
N GLU A 30 -4.10 9.39 26.69
CA GLU A 30 -4.36 10.13 25.46
C GLU A 30 -4.08 9.28 24.21
N GLU A 31 -2.88 8.68 24.13
CA GLU A 31 -2.49 7.79 23.03
C GLU A 31 -3.38 6.54 22.95
N TYR A 32 -3.76 5.98 24.10
CA TYR A 32 -4.67 4.83 24.16
C TYR A 32 -6.07 5.14 23.64
N LEU A 33 -6.59 6.34 23.92
CA LEU A 33 -7.89 6.78 23.42
C LEU A 33 -7.82 7.19 21.94
N ASP A 34 -6.68 7.72 21.48
CA ASP A 34 -6.45 8.05 20.08
C ASP A 34 -6.36 6.80 19.18
N ASP A 35 -5.74 5.72 19.69
CA ASP A 35 -5.68 4.43 19.00
C ASP A 35 -7.05 3.76 18.85
N ALA A 36 -7.99 4.03 19.76
CA ALA A 36 -9.36 3.54 19.67
C ALA A 36 -10.15 4.25 18.56
N GLY A 37 -9.84 5.52 18.30
CA GLY A 37 -10.51 6.36 17.32
C GLY A 37 -11.94 6.76 17.72
N PRO A 38 -12.52 7.77 17.02
CA PRO A 38 -13.76 8.42 17.43
C PRO A 38 -14.99 7.50 17.44
N GLU A 39 -14.93 6.35 16.76
CA GLU A 39 -16.01 5.36 16.71
C GLU A 39 -16.07 4.45 17.96
N GLN A 40 -14.95 4.26 18.67
CA GLN A 40 -14.85 3.32 19.79
C GLN A 40 -14.48 3.98 21.13
N GLU A 41 -14.16 5.28 21.15
CA GLU A 41 -13.88 6.05 22.37
C GLU A 41 -14.92 5.81 23.47
N ALA A 42 -16.22 5.89 23.17
CA ALA A 42 -17.27 5.73 24.17
C ALA A 42 -17.31 4.33 24.81
N GLN A 43 -16.90 3.29 24.08
CA GLN A 43 -16.84 1.91 24.59
C GLN A 43 -15.58 1.72 25.44
N VAL A 44 -14.43 2.23 24.98
CA VAL A 44 -13.17 2.17 25.72
C VAL A 44 -13.26 2.95 27.02
N LEU A 45 -13.94 4.11 27.03
CA LEU A 45 -14.22 4.86 28.26
C LEU A 45 -15.10 4.08 29.24
N ALA A 46 -16.06 3.30 28.75
CA ALA A 46 -16.89 2.44 29.60
C ALA A 46 -16.09 1.25 30.16
N GLU A 47 -15.14 0.70 29.41
CA GLU A 47 -14.25 -0.37 29.83
C GLU A 47 -13.19 0.09 30.85
N LEU A 48 -12.61 1.28 30.64
CA LEU A 48 -11.68 1.91 31.57
C LEU A 48 -12.35 2.25 32.93
N GLY A 49 -13.67 2.48 32.93
CA GLY A 49 -14.43 2.81 34.12
C GLY A 49 -14.21 4.26 34.57
N SER A 50 -14.26 4.53 35.88
CA SER A 50 -14.18 5.91 36.37
C SER A 50 -12.73 6.42 36.51
N PRO A 51 -12.45 7.71 36.21
CA PRO A 51 -11.11 8.28 36.29
C PRO A 51 -10.52 8.23 37.71
N GLU A 52 -11.36 8.22 38.74
CA GLU A 52 -10.96 8.07 40.15
C GLU A 52 -10.28 6.73 40.42
N LYS A 53 -10.80 5.65 39.81
CA LYS A 53 -10.25 4.30 39.96
C LYS A 53 -8.88 4.19 39.28
N VAL A 54 -8.75 4.79 38.10
CA VAL A 54 -7.50 4.83 37.34
C VAL A 54 -6.43 5.65 38.08
N ALA A 55 -6.79 6.83 38.59
CA ALA A 55 -5.88 7.65 39.39
C ALA A 55 -5.39 6.92 40.65
N ALA A 56 -6.27 6.21 41.37
CA ALA A 56 -5.89 5.44 42.55
C ALA A 56 -4.87 4.33 42.22
N ILE A 57 -5.01 3.68 41.07
CA ILE A 57 -4.08 2.64 40.60
C ILE A 57 -2.72 3.25 40.24
N ILE A 58 -2.71 4.40 39.57
CA ILE A 58 -1.47 5.10 39.20
C ILE A 58 -0.73 5.57 40.47
N ARG A 59 -1.44 6.19 41.41
CA ARG A 59 -0.88 6.63 42.70
C ARG A 59 -0.31 5.49 43.52
N ALA A 60 -0.94 4.32 43.48
CA ALA A 60 -0.43 3.12 44.15
C ALA A 60 0.84 2.54 43.49
N ASN A 61 1.08 2.85 42.21
CA ASN A 61 2.18 2.30 41.42
C ASN A 61 3.36 3.28 41.21
N VAL A 62 3.21 4.57 41.55
CA VAL A 62 4.27 5.58 41.46
C VAL A 62 5.19 5.50 42.71
N PRO A 63 6.50 5.18 42.56
CA PRO A 63 7.41 4.98 43.69
C PRO A 63 7.85 6.26 44.44
N GLY A 64 7.17 7.39 44.23
CA GLY A 64 7.56 8.71 44.78
C GLY A 64 6.56 9.34 45.76
N SER A 65 5.31 8.88 45.82
CA SER A 65 4.25 9.59 46.55
C SER A 65 4.09 9.19 48.03
N ARG A 66 5.20 8.81 48.70
CA ARG A 66 5.21 8.66 50.16
C ARG A 66 5.41 10.01 50.84
N VAL A 67 4.33 10.78 50.91
CA VAL A 67 4.01 11.50 52.14
C VAL A 67 2.93 10.69 52.84
N GLN A 68 3.35 9.65 53.57
CA GLN A 68 2.49 9.10 54.61
C GLN A 68 2.41 10.15 55.74
N PRO A 69 1.23 10.26 56.34
CA PRO A 69 1.15 9.97 57.76
C PRO A 69 0.17 8.80 57.96
N GLU A 70 0.70 7.62 58.32
CA GLU A 70 -0.03 6.69 59.19
C GLU A 70 0.20 7.11 60.66
N PRO A 71 -0.67 6.80 61.66
CA PRO A 71 -1.46 5.54 61.77
C PRO A 71 -2.88 5.56 62.44
N ALA A 72 -3.64 4.47 62.18
CA ALA A 72 -4.58 3.69 63.05
C ALA A 72 -6.01 4.21 63.45
N PRO A 73 -7.00 3.36 63.90
CA PRO A 73 -7.08 1.87 64.01
C PRO A 73 -8.46 1.21 63.59
N GLN A 74 -8.55 -0.13 63.74
CA GLN A 74 -9.73 -1.04 63.94
C GLN A 74 -10.13 -1.89 62.70
N GLU A 75 -9.80 -3.19 62.60
CA GLU A 75 -10.16 -4.42 63.36
C GLU A 75 -11.52 -5.10 63.01
N ALA A 76 -11.39 -6.36 62.56
CA ALA A 76 -12.24 -7.55 62.79
C ALA A 76 -13.52 -7.83 61.96
N GLY A 77 -13.54 -9.03 61.33
CA GLY A 77 -14.77 -9.77 60.97
C GLY A 77 -14.63 -10.83 59.85
N PRO A 78 -14.78 -12.15 60.11
CA PRO A 78 -14.59 -13.23 59.13
C PRO A 78 -15.91 -13.74 58.51
N GLY A 79 -15.89 -14.17 57.24
CA GLY A 79 -16.96 -15.02 56.68
C GLY A 79 -17.22 -14.89 55.16
N PRO A 80 -17.77 -15.92 54.48
CA PRO A 80 -17.25 -16.39 53.20
C PRO A 80 -18.24 -16.33 52.01
N GLY A 81 -17.69 -16.38 50.79
CA GLY A 81 -18.36 -16.96 49.62
C GLY A 81 -18.99 -16.00 48.62
N ALA A 82 -18.41 -15.97 47.41
CA ALA A 82 -19.05 -15.89 46.09
C ALA A 82 -17.95 -15.51 45.08
N ALA A 83 -17.27 -16.50 44.49
CA ALA A 83 -17.58 -16.94 43.14
C ALA A 83 -17.44 -15.77 42.13
N ALA A 84 -16.25 -15.63 41.57
CA ALA A 84 -16.01 -16.05 40.19
C ALA A 84 -16.71 -15.15 39.16
N ALA A 85 -16.05 -14.05 38.81
CA ALA A 85 -16.14 -13.46 37.49
C ALA A 85 -14.71 -13.14 37.04
N ALA A 86 -14.05 -14.16 36.51
CA ALA A 86 -12.73 -14.05 35.90
C ALA A 86 -12.84 -13.16 34.66
N ILE A 87 -12.45 -11.88 34.80
CA ILE A 87 -11.97 -11.10 33.67
C ILE A 87 -10.58 -11.65 33.35
N PRO A 88 -10.25 -12.03 32.10
CA PRO A 88 -8.90 -12.43 31.73
C PRO A 88 -8.01 -11.18 31.77
N LEU A 89 -7.51 -10.86 32.96
CA LEU A 89 -6.47 -9.86 33.17
C LEU A 89 -5.16 -10.37 32.55
N PRO A 90 -4.42 -9.54 31.79
CA PRO A 90 -3.07 -9.85 31.36
C PRO A 90 -2.14 -10.05 32.58
N PRO A 91 -1.06 -10.84 32.45
CA PRO A 91 -0.25 -11.34 33.56
C PRO A 91 0.62 -10.26 34.23
N CYS A 92 0.00 -9.33 34.96
CA CYS A 92 0.65 -8.31 35.79
C CYS A 92 0.33 -8.52 37.28
N ALA A 93 0.29 -9.77 37.72
CA ALA A 93 0.18 -10.15 39.14
C ALA A 93 1.47 -10.88 39.58
N ARG A 94 2.64 -10.26 39.37
CA ARG A 94 3.90 -10.74 39.95
C ARG A 94 4.50 -9.66 40.88
N PRO A 95 4.57 -9.93 42.20
CA PRO A 95 5.25 -9.06 43.14
C PRO A 95 6.73 -8.90 42.73
N GLY A 96 7.20 -7.66 42.64
CA GLY A 96 8.62 -7.36 42.41
C GLY A 96 9.10 -7.32 40.96
N ALA A 97 8.21 -7.42 39.96
CA ALA A 97 8.61 -7.17 38.58
C ALA A 97 8.59 -5.66 38.32
N VAL A 98 9.78 -5.04 38.33
CA VAL A 98 10.00 -3.72 37.71
C VAL A 98 9.37 -3.77 36.31
N PRO A 99 8.39 -2.91 35.96
CA PRO A 99 7.90 -2.86 34.59
C PRO A 99 9.10 -2.52 33.70
N PRO A 100 9.38 -3.33 32.66
CA PRO A 100 10.47 -3.02 31.76
C PRO A 100 10.26 -1.59 31.23
N PRO A 101 11.31 -0.75 31.15
CA PRO A 101 11.18 0.61 30.61
C PRO A 101 10.48 0.53 29.25
N PRO A 102 9.68 1.54 28.87
CA PRO A 102 8.99 1.53 27.60
C PRO A 102 10.04 1.25 26.54
N ARG A 103 9.86 0.13 25.84
CA ARG A 103 10.64 -0.15 24.65
C ARG A 103 10.18 0.96 23.72
N SER A 104 10.93 2.06 23.65
CA SER A 104 10.87 2.92 22.50
C SER A 104 11.05 1.92 21.37
N ARG A 105 9.98 1.65 20.64
CA ARG A 105 10.11 1.02 19.35
C ARG A 105 10.65 2.14 18.48
N GLY A 106 11.89 2.59 18.79
CA GLY A 106 12.80 3.14 17.82
C GLY A 106 12.66 2.17 16.68
N MET A 107 11.99 2.67 15.64
CA MET A 107 11.33 1.86 14.63
C MET A 107 12.27 0.72 14.32
N SER A 108 11.85 -0.52 14.61
CA SER A 108 12.81 -1.62 14.74
C SER A 108 13.75 -1.59 13.55
N ASP A 109 15.05 -1.84 13.68
CA ASP A 109 15.99 -1.71 12.55
C ASP A 109 15.41 -2.37 11.29
N ARG A 110 14.64 -3.45 11.46
CA ARG A 110 13.84 -4.12 10.43
C ARG A 110 12.70 -3.29 9.82
N THR A 111 11.93 -2.54 10.60
CA THR A 111 10.91 -1.59 10.13
C THR A 111 11.53 -0.38 9.44
N ILE A 112 12.62 0.22 9.96
CA ILE A 112 13.34 1.30 9.26
C ILE A 112 13.93 0.76 7.95
N LEU A 113 14.56 -0.41 8.00
CA LEU A 113 15.08 -1.10 6.82
C LEU A 113 13.95 -1.45 5.84
N LEU A 114 12.76 -1.83 6.30
CA LEU A 114 11.59 -2.08 5.45
C LEU A 114 11.05 -0.80 4.81
N ILE A 115 11.06 0.34 5.50
CA ILE A 115 10.65 1.63 4.92
C ILE A 115 11.67 2.11 3.90
N ILE A 116 12.97 2.05 4.21
CA ILE A 116 14.05 2.39 3.27
C ILE A 116 14.03 1.42 2.07
N LEU A 117 13.88 0.12 2.32
CA LEU A 117 13.74 -0.89 1.27
C LEU A 117 12.47 -0.64 0.45
N ALA A 118 11.35 -0.28 1.07
CA ALA A 118 10.13 0.07 0.36
C ALA A 118 10.35 1.30 -0.53
N VAL A 119 11.00 2.36 -0.05
CA VAL A 119 11.35 3.55 -0.84
C VAL A 119 12.28 3.21 -2.01
N VAL A 120 13.22 2.28 -1.83
CA VAL A 120 14.14 1.83 -2.90
C VAL A 120 13.48 0.82 -3.86
N LEU A 121 12.50 0.04 -3.39
CA LEU A 121 11.78 -0.96 -4.18
C LEU A 121 10.58 -0.34 -4.92
N PHE A 122 10.04 0.78 -4.43
CA PHE A 122 8.95 1.54 -5.04
C PHE A 122 9.24 1.99 -6.49
N PRO A 123 10.42 2.56 -6.82
CA PRO A 123 10.78 2.85 -8.21
C PRO A 123 10.88 1.58 -9.07
N LEU A 124 11.18 0.42 -8.47
CA LEU A 124 11.19 -0.87 -9.16
C LEU A 124 9.77 -1.30 -9.58
N TRP A 125 8.77 -1.11 -8.71
CA TRP A 125 7.37 -1.38 -8.99
C TRP A 125 6.79 -0.43 -10.04
N ILE A 126 7.15 0.86 -9.99
CA ILE A 126 6.76 1.84 -11.00
C ILE A 126 7.34 1.45 -12.36
N GLY A 127 8.61 1.03 -12.42
CA GLY A 127 9.22 0.53 -13.65
C GLY A 127 8.53 -0.72 -14.20
N LEU A 128 8.13 -1.65 -13.33
CA LEU A 128 7.41 -2.87 -13.73
C LEU A 128 5.99 -2.56 -14.23
N ALA A 129 5.25 -1.71 -13.52
CA ALA A 129 3.92 -1.26 -13.94
C ALA A 129 3.99 -0.46 -15.26
N GLY A 130 4.98 0.42 -15.38
CA GLY A 130 5.21 1.23 -16.59
C GLY A 130 5.58 0.38 -17.80
N THR A 131 6.36 -0.69 -17.63
CA THR A 131 6.68 -1.61 -18.75
C THR A 131 5.48 -2.45 -19.17
N ILE A 132 4.67 -2.96 -18.23
CA ILE A 132 3.43 -3.68 -18.55
C ILE A 132 2.45 -2.76 -19.28
N PHE A 133 2.25 -1.55 -18.76
CA PHE A 133 1.37 -0.55 -19.37
C PHE A 133 1.89 -0.11 -20.74
N GLY A 134 3.19 0.11 -20.88
CA GLY A 134 3.83 0.48 -22.14
C GLY A 134 3.72 -0.62 -23.21
N ILE A 135 3.84 -1.90 -22.82
CA ILE A 135 3.61 -3.02 -23.75
C ILE A 135 2.15 -3.08 -24.17
N LEU A 136 1.21 -2.93 -23.23
CA LEU A 136 -0.22 -2.95 -23.54
C LEU A 136 -0.60 -1.80 -24.49
N MET A 137 -0.18 -0.58 -24.16
CA MET A 137 -0.42 0.60 -24.99
C MET A 137 0.32 0.53 -26.32
N GLY A 138 1.51 -0.07 -26.36
CA GLY A 138 2.25 -0.33 -27.59
C GLY A 138 1.51 -1.28 -28.52
N VAL A 139 0.91 -2.35 -28.00
CA VAL A 139 0.08 -3.28 -28.79
C VAL A 139 -1.18 -2.60 -29.31
N VAL A 140 -1.85 -1.81 -28.49
CA VAL A 140 -3.04 -1.04 -28.90
C VAL A 140 -2.67 0.01 -29.95
N GLY A 141 -1.60 0.77 -29.73
CA GLY A 141 -1.08 1.77 -30.67
C GLY A 141 -0.65 1.15 -31.99
N ALA A 142 -0.02 -0.03 -31.96
CA ALA A 142 0.30 -0.79 -33.17
C ALA A 142 -0.98 -1.20 -33.91
N ALA A 143 -1.98 -1.77 -33.23
CA ALA A 143 -3.23 -2.17 -33.87
C ALA A 143 -3.95 -0.99 -34.53
N ILE A 144 -4.04 0.16 -33.85
CA ILE A 144 -4.61 1.40 -34.39
C ILE A 144 -3.78 1.90 -35.57
N GLY A 145 -2.45 1.94 -35.43
CA GLY A 145 -1.53 2.36 -36.49
C GLY A 145 -1.64 1.49 -37.74
N PHE A 146 -1.81 0.17 -37.58
CA PHE A 146 -2.03 -0.74 -38.70
C PHE A 146 -3.38 -0.52 -39.37
N PHE A 147 -4.43 -0.27 -38.61
CA PHE A 147 -5.76 0.00 -39.16
C PHE A 147 -5.73 1.28 -40.01
N PHE A 148 -5.28 2.40 -39.43
CA PHE A 148 -5.26 3.68 -40.14
C PHE A 148 -4.19 3.73 -41.22
N GLY A 149 -3.03 3.09 -41.02
CA GLY A 149 -1.99 2.98 -42.04
C GLY A 149 -2.41 2.12 -43.24
N GLY A 150 -3.11 1.01 -43.00
CA GLY A 150 -3.69 0.20 -44.06
C GLY A 150 -4.77 0.94 -44.85
N VAL A 151 -5.73 1.54 -44.14
CA VAL A 151 -6.79 2.36 -44.75
C VAL A 151 -6.19 3.53 -45.55
N GLY A 152 -5.24 4.26 -44.98
CA GLY A 152 -4.57 5.37 -45.65
C GLY A 152 -3.82 4.94 -46.92
N THR A 153 -3.20 3.77 -46.91
CA THR A 153 -2.53 3.20 -48.10
C THR A 153 -3.54 2.86 -49.19
N VAL A 154 -4.67 2.23 -48.84
CA VAL A 154 -5.73 1.90 -49.80
C VAL A 154 -6.34 3.17 -50.40
N VAL A 155 -6.67 4.15 -49.55
CA VAL A 155 -7.22 5.45 -50.00
C VAL A 155 -6.23 6.18 -50.90
N GLY A 156 -4.93 6.18 -50.54
CA GLY A 156 -3.88 6.79 -51.35
C GLY A 156 -3.74 6.16 -52.73
N ILE A 157 -3.72 4.82 -52.81
CA ILE A 157 -3.64 4.09 -54.08
C ILE A 157 -4.87 4.41 -54.96
N VAL A 158 -6.08 4.39 -54.38
CA VAL A 158 -7.32 4.70 -55.11
C VAL A 158 -7.32 6.14 -55.62
N ALA A 159 -6.89 7.11 -54.79
CA ALA A 159 -6.81 8.51 -55.19
C ALA A 159 -5.83 8.72 -56.37
N VAL A 160 -4.65 8.09 -56.32
CA VAL A 160 -3.67 8.13 -57.42
C VAL A 160 -4.24 7.51 -58.69
N LEU A 161 -4.98 6.40 -58.56
CA LEU A 161 -5.63 5.72 -59.68
C LEU A 161 -6.66 6.65 -60.34
N VAL A 162 -7.59 7.21 -59.57
CA VAL A 162 -8.66 8.07 -60.08
C VAL A 162 -8.09 9.34 -60.72
N ALA A 163 -7.05 9.94 -60.14
CA ALA A 163 -6.42 11.14 -60.68
C ALA A 163 -5.67 10.89 -62.01
N ASN A 164 -5.05 9.73 -62.20
CA ASN A 164 -4.25 9.43 -63.39
C ASN A 164 -4.99 8.65 -64.49
N THR A 165 -6.15 8.07 -64.18
CA THR A 165 -6.96 7.27 -65.13
C THR A 165 -7.31 8.04 -66.42
N PRO A 166 -7.77 9.30 -66.40
CA PRO A 166 -8.17 10.02 -67.62
C PRO A 166 -7.01 10.20 -68.61
N ALA A 167 -5.81 10.49 -68.10
CA ALA A 167 -4.60 10.65 -68.92
C ALA A 167 -4.05 9.31 -69.43
N ALA A 168 -4.16 8.26 -68.61
CA ALA A 168 -3.69 6.92 -68.98
C ALA A 168 -4.52 6.29 -70.11
N PHE A 169 -5.84 6.49 -70.13
CA PHE A 169 -6.70 5.99 -71.20
C PHE A 169 -6.54 6.77 -72.51
N ALA A 170 -6.16 8.05 -72.45
CA ALA A 170 -5.79 8.82 -73.64
C ALA A 170 -4.49 8.31 -74.30
N ALA A 171 -3.57 7.73 -73.52
CA ALA A 171 -2.30 7.17 -74.00
C ALA A 171 -2.39 5.73 -74.53
N GLY A 172 -3.54 5.05 -74.36
CA GLY A 172 -3.79 3.71 -74.88
C GLY A 172 -4.06 2.63 -73.82
N TRP A 173 -4.77 1.58 -74.23
CA TRP A 173 -5.20 0.47 -73.37
C TRP A 173 -4.09 -0.30 -72.63
N PRO A 174 -2.85 -0.45 -73.14
CA PRO A 174 -1.78 -1.13 -72.40
C PRO A 174 -1.35 -0.36 -71.13
N THR A 175 -1.38 0.97 -71.20
CA THR A 175 -0.98 1.87 -70.12
C THR A 175 -1.94 1.78 -68.94
N GLY A 176 -3.24 1.68 -69.22
CA GLY A 176 -4.27 1.45 -68.20
C GLY A 176 -4.10 0.11 -67.48
N LEU A 177 -3.78 -0.96 -68.22
CA LEU A 177 -3.55 -2.29 -67.62
C LEU A 177 -2.31 -2.31 -66.71
N PHE A 178 -1.23 -1.63 -67.12
CA PHE A 178 -0.02 -1.47 -66.30
C PHE A 178 -0.30 -0.74 -64.98
N MET A 179 -1.11 0.32 -65.01
CA MET A 179 -1.47 1.09 -63.81
C MET A 179 -2.28 0.27 -62.80
N VAL A 180 -3.27 -0.51 -63.28
CA VAL A 180 -4.05 -1.42 -62.43
C VAL A 180 -3.15 -2.48 -61.80
N GLY A 181 -2.23 -3.06 -62.59
CA GLY A 181 -1.25 -4.04 -62.09
C GLY A 181 -0.33 -3.47 -61.01
N MET A 182 0.20 -2.26 -61.20
CA MET A 182 1.05 -1.58 -60.20
C MET A 182 0.31 -1.30 -58.89
N CYS A 183 -0.98 -0.99 -58.96
CA CYS A 183 -1.78 -0.70 -57.78
C CYS A 183 -2.16 -1.97 -57.01
N LEU A 184 -2.44 -3.07 -57.71
CA LEU A 184 -2.56 -4.40 -57.09
C LEU A 184 -1.26 -4.84 -56.42
N LEU A 185 -0.10 -4.60 -57.04
CA LEU A 185 1.20 -4.89 -56.45
C LEU A 185 1.49 -4.04 -55.21
N ALA A 186 1.21 -2.74 -55.26
CA ALA A 186 1.38 -1.84 -54.12
C ALA A 186 0.46 -2.23 -52.94
N LEU A 187 -0.79 -2.60 -53.23
CA LEU A 187 -1.74 -3.10 -52.22
C LEU A 187 -1.26 -4.42 -51.61
N ALA A 188 -0.84 -5.37 -52.44
CA ALA A 188 -0.31 -6.65 -52.00
C ALA A 188 0.95 -6.47 -51.13
N LEU A 189 1.85 -5.57 -51.51
CA LEU A 189 3.04 -5.22 -50.72
C LEU A 189 2.68 -4.58 -49.39
N GLY A 190 1.71 -3.65 -49.38
CA GLY A 190 1.19 -3.03 -48.16
C GLY A 190 0.62 -4.08 -47.19
N ILE A 191 -0.23 -4.97 -47.67
CA ILE A 191 -0.78 -6.08 -46.87
C ILE A 191 0.32 -7.01 -46.38
N ALA A 192 1.29 -7.36 -47.23
CA ALA A 192 2.41 -8.22 -46.86
C ALA A 192 3.27 -7.61 -45.74
N LEU A 193 3.61 -6.33 -45.81
CA LEU A 193 4.34 -5.62 -44.75
C LEU A 193 3.56 -5.60 -43.43
N ILE A 194 2.24 -5.43 -43.49
CA ILE A 194 1.37 -5.49 -42.31
C ILE A 194 1.40 -6.89 -41.69
N VAL A 195 1.25 -7.94 -42.49
CA VAL A 195 1.30 -9.33 -42.01
C VAL A 195 2.65 -9.65 -41.38
N VAL A 196 3.76 -9.24 -42.02
CA VAL A 196 5.12 -9.42 -41.48
C VAL A 196 5.29 -8.70 -40.15
N ALA A 197 4.77 -7.47 -40.03
CA ALA A 197 4.90 -6.72 -38.79
C ALA A 197 4.05 -7.30 -37.65
N VAL A 198 2.82 -7.75 -37.93
CA VAL A 198 1.98 -8.48 -36.95
C VAL A 198 2.66 -9.80 -36.54
N TRP A 199 3.22 -10.54 -37.50
CA TRP A 199 3.99 -11.75 -37.23
C TRP A 199 5.20 -11.45 -36.35
N LEU A 200 5.94 -10.36 -36.62
CA LEU A 200 7.08 -9.94 -35.83
C LEU A 200 6.68 -9.59 -34.39
N VAL A 201 5.59 -8.82 -34.21
CA VAL A 201 5.07 -8.45 -32.88
C VAL A 201 4.62 -9.68 -32.09
N THR A 202 3.85 -10.57 -32.72
CA THR A 202 3.38 -11.81 -32.09
C THR A 202 4.50 -12.80 -31.82
N TRP A 203 5.62 -12.73 -32.54
CA TRP A 203 6.83 -13.51 -32.28
C TRP A 203 7.72 -12.90 -31.19
N LEU A 204 7.83 -11.57 -31.16
CA LEU A 204 8.61 -10.82 -30.16
C LEU A 204 8.00 -10.93 -28.77
N LEU A 205 6.67 -10.87 -28.64
CA LEU A 205 5.96 -11.02 -27.35
C LEU A 205 6.37 -12.30 -26.58
N PRO A 206 6.26 -13.52 -27.13
CA PRO A 206 6.67 -14.74 -26.44
C PRO A 206 8.21 -14.87 -26.35
N ALA A 207 8.98 -14.27 -27.25
CA ALA A 207 10.44 -14.23 -27.13
C ALA A 207 10.87 -13.38 -25.91
N CYS A 208 10.34 -12.16 -25.79
CA CYS A 208 10.56 -11.27 -24.66
C CYS A 208 10.08 -11.90 -23.34
N TRP A 209 8.91 -12.54 -23.32
CA TRP A 209 8.41 -13.26 -22.14
C TRP A 209 9.32 -14.41 -21.71
N ARG A 210 9.91 -15.14 -22.67
CA ARG A 210 10.89 -16.19 -22.37
C ARG A 210 12.19 -15.62 -21.81
N LEU A 211 12.64 -14.48 -22.32
CA LEU A 211 13.85 -13.79 -21.86
C LEU A 211 13.67 -13.21 -20.47
N THR A 212 12.55 -12.54 -20.20
CA THR A 212 12.24 -12.02 -18.86
C THR A 212 12.07 -13.15 -17.84
N LYS A 213 11.42 -14.28 -18.19
CA LYS A 213 11.42 -15.47 -17.30
C LYS A 213 12.79 -16.06 -17.03
N ARG A 214 13.70 -16.02 -18.02
CA ARG A 214 15.08 -16.49 -17.84
C ARG A 214 15.86 -15.55 -16.94
N ALA A 215 15.75 -14.25 -17.15
CA ALA A 215 16.38 -13.23 -16.31
C ALA A 215 15.84 -13.25 -14.87
N TRP A 216 14.53 -13.39 -14.69
CA TRP A 216 13.92 -13.46 -13.37
C TRP A 216 14.38 -14.70 -12.60
N ARG A 217 14.39 -15.88 -13.24
CA ARG A 217 14.95 -17.11 -12.64
C ARG A 217 16.43 -17.00 -12.31
N ALA A 218 17.21 -16.29 -13.12
CA ALA A 218 18.62 -16.04 -12.84
C ALA A 218 18.83 -15.09 -11.63
N LEU A 219 17.96 -14.10 -11.47
CA LEU A 219 17.99 -13.15 -10.36
C LEU A 219 17.49 -13.76 -9.04
N THR A 220 16.44 -14.60 -9.09
CA THR A 220 15.90 -15.26 -7.89
C THR A 220 16.66 -16.53 -7.52
N GLY A 221 17.34 -17.17 -8.47
CA GLY A 221 18.08 -18.42 -8.23
C GLY A 221 19.47 -18.27 -7.62
N LYS A 222 19.99 -17.04 -7.46
CA LYS A 222 21.38 -16.81 -7.02
C LYS A 222 21.57 -16.52 -5.52
N LYS A 223 20.50 -16.60 -4.70
CA LYS A 223 20.57 -16.30 -3.26
C LYS A 223 20.92 -17.49 -2.35
N GLU A 224 21.21 -18.67 -2.93
CA GLU A 224 21.49 -19.91 -2.18
C GLU A 224 22.95 -20.38 -2.31
N ALA A 225 23.91 -19.47 -2.55
CA ALA A 225 25.34 -19.80 -2.51
C ALA A 225 25.98 -19.15 -1.27
N LYS A 226 26.06 -20.01 -0.25
CA LYS A 226 26.78 -19.97 1.03
C LYS A 226 28.03 -19.08 1.09
#